data_AF-A0A356I946-F1
#
_entry.id   AF-A0A356I946-F1
#
_cell.length_a   1.000
_cell.length_b   1.000
_cell.length_c   1.000
_cell.angle_alpha   90.00
_cell.angle_beta   90.00
_cell.angle_gamma   90.00
#
_symmetry.space_group_name_H-M   'P 1'
#
loop_
_entity.id
_entity.type
_entity.pdbx_description
1 polymer ?
#
loop_
_entity_poly.entity_id
_entity_poly.type
_entity_poly.pdbx_seq_one_letter_code
_entity_poly.pdbx_strand_id
1 'polypeptide(L)'
;MLTTKRMKTRKVEIARKHEKTTSQVMLRWHLQSDLVSFAKSVTPARIQENFDIFDFELLAEDMEKISSLNTNTTLFEDHHAAKAVEIIAGFVGKSF
;
A
#
# COMPACT_ATOMS: atom_id res chain seq x y z
N MET A 1 8.42 15.05 -11.52
CA MET A 1 9.51 14.70 -10.58
C MET A 1 9.36 15.30 -9.17
N LEU A 2 8.75 16.48 -8.98
CA LEU A 2 8.60 17.12 -7.65
C LEU A 2 7.51 16.49 -6.74
N THR A 3 6.45 15.92 -7.33
CA THR A 3 5.32 15.31 -6.59
C THR A 3 5.69 13.99 -5.92
N THR A 4 6.44 13.11 -6.58
CA THR A 4 6.84 11.80 -6.05
C THR A 4 7.77 11.93 -4.84
N LYS A 5 8.66 12.93 -4.83
CA LYS A 5 9.58 13.20 -3.72
C LYS A 5 8.81 13.60 -2.45
N ARG A 6 7.79 14.47 -2.58
CA ARG A 6 6.95 14.97 -1.47
C ARG A 6 6.08 13.87 -0.85
N MET A 7 5.56 12.93 -1.65
CA MET A 7 4.79 11.78 -1.15
C MET A 7 5.66 10.77 -0.39
N LYS A 8 6.89 10.54 -0.86
CA LYS A 8 7.85 9.65 -0.19
C LYS A 8 8.24 10.17 1.19
N THR A 9 8.29 11.49 1.37
CA THR A 9 8.63 12.13 2.65
C THR A 9 7.55 11.93 3.72
N ARG A 10 6.27 12.09 3.37
CA ARG A 10 5.16 12.05 4.35
C ARG A 10 5.00 10.71 5.05
N LYS A 11 5.05 9.60 4.31
CA LYS A 11 4.94 8.25 4.91
C LYS A 11 6.13 7.94 5.83
N VAL A 12 7.32 8.42 5.46
CA VAL A 12 8.55 8.26 6.26
C VAL A 12 8.49 9.09 7.55
N GLU A 13 7.88 10.28 7.51
CA GLU A 13 7.67 11.10 8.71
C GLU A 13 6.72 10.42 9.70
N ILE A 14 5.61 9.84 9.22
CA ILE A 14 4.67 9.09 10.07
C ILE A 14 5.34 7.84 10.65
N ALA A 15 6.08 7.09 9.82
CA ALA A 15 6.85 5.93 10.26
C ALA A 15 7.83 6.30 11.40
N ARG A 16 8.56 7.40 11.24
CA ARG A 16 9.48 7.91 12.27
C ARG A 16 8.76 8.32 13.55
N LYS A 17 7.59 8.97 13.45
CA LYS A 17 6.78 9.43 14.59
C LYS A 17 6.34 8.25 15.48
N HIS A 18 6.05 7.11 14.88
CA HIS A 18 5.59 5.90 15.58
C HIS A 18 6.71 4.89 15.86
N GLU A 19 7.96 5.19 15.49
CA GLU A 19 9.09 4.25 15.58
C GLU A 19 8.84 2.92 14.85
N LYS A 20 8.09 2.97 13.75
CA LYS A 20 7.72 1.82 12.92
C LYS A 20 8.27 1.96 11.51
N THR A 21 8.24 0.87 10.74
CA THR A 21 8.58 0.94 9.31
C THR A 21 7.43 1.49 8.49
N THR A 22 7.72 2.01 7.30
CA THR A 22 6.68 2.47 6.37
C THR A 22 5.71 1.35 6.01
N SER A 23 6.17 0.09 5.95
CA SER A 23 5.31 -1.08 5.70
C SER A 23 4.32 -1.27 6.85
N GLN A 24 4.79 -1.26 8.10
CA GLN A 24 3.94 -1.37 9.29
C GLN A 24 2.90 -0.25 9.34
N VAL A 25 3.29 1.00 9.05
CA VAL A 25 2.35 2.13 9.00
C VAL A 25 1.25 1.91 7.95
N MET A 26 1.59 1.45 6.74
CA MET A 26 0.59 1.20 5.70
C MET A 26 -0.35 0.05 6.09
N LEU A 27 0.17 -1.03 6.68
CA LEU A 27 -0.65 -2.15 7.14
C LEU A 27 -1.56 -1.75 8.31
N ARG A 28 -1.06 -0.94 9.24
CA ARG A 28 -1.86 -0.37 10.33
C ARG A 28 -2.96 0.55 9.80
N TRP A 29 -2.65 1.38 8.80
CA TRP A 29 -3.63 2.25 8.16
C TRP A 29 -4.79 1.46 7.54
N HIS A 30 -4.49 0.36 6.84
CA HIS A 30 -5.53 -0.52 6.31
C HIS A 30 -6.37 -1.14 7.44
N LEU A 31 -5.73 -1.66 8.49
CA LEU A 31 -6.42 -2.26 9.63
C LEU A 31 -7.39 -1.28 10.30
N GLN A 32 -6.95 -0.05 10.56
CA GLN A 32 -7.80 1.01 11.15
C GLN A 32 -8.85 1.57 10.17
N SER A 33 -8.74 1.27 8.87
CA SER A 33 -9.75 1.61 7.87
C SER A 33 -10.76 0.48 7.66
N ASP A 34 -10.79 -0.52 8.55
CA ASP A 34 -11.59 -1.75 8.45
C ASP A 34 -11.31 -2.56 7.16
N LEU A 35 -10.08 -2.51 6.65
CA LEU A 35 -9.64 -3.25 5.48
C LEU A 35 -8.68 -4.38 5.86
N VAL A 36 -9.03 -5.61 5.46
CA VAL A 36 -8.14 -6.77 5.59
C VAL A 36 -6.96 -6.62 4.62
N SER A 37 -5.74 -6.73 5.15
CA SER A 37 -4.50 -6.56 4.38
C SER A 37 -3.81 -7.88 4.08
N PHE A 38 -3.22 -7.97 2.89
CA PHE A 38 -2.35 -9.09 2.49
C PHE A 38 -0.92 -8.58 2.28
N ALA A 39 -0.01 -8.97 3.18
CA ALA A 39 1.41 -8.63 3.09
C ALA A 39 2.24 -9.85 2.68
N LYS A 40 2.70 -9.91 1.42
CA LYS A 40 3.55 -11.00 0.94
C LYS A 40 5.01 -10.76 1.31
N SER A 41 5.65 -11.76 1.91
CA SER A 41 7.10 -11.80 2.13
C SER A 41 7.63 -13.24 2.05
N VAL A 42 8.92 -13.39 1.75
CA VAL A 42 9.65 -14.67 1.83
C VAL A 42 10.71 -14.66 2.93
N THR A 43 10.97 -13.51 3.54
CA THR A 43 11.97 -13.34 4.60
C THR A 43 11.26 -13.42 5.96
N PRO A 44 11.63 -14.38 6.85
CA PRO A 44 10.99 -14.54 8.15
C PRO A 44 10.93 -13.26 8.98
N ALA A 45 12.04 -12.51 9.04
CA ALA A 45 12.11 -11.23 9.77
C ALA A 45 11.06 -10.21 9.28
N ARG A 46 10.81 -10.15 7.96
CA ARG A 46 9.79 -9.24 7.42
C ARG A 46 8.36 -9.75 7.61
N ILE A 47 8.16 -11.07 7.68
CA ILE A 47 6.86 -11.66 8.02
C ILE A 47 6.49 -11.25 9.44
N GLN A 48 7.44 -11.38 10.38
CA GLN A 48 7.28 -10.93 11.75
C GLN A 48 7.04 -9.42 11.82
N GLU A 49 7.91 -8.60 11.20
CA GLU A 49 7.75 -7.14 11.16
C GLU A 49 6.37 -6.71 10.63
N ASN A 50 5.88 -7.32 9.55
CA ASN A 50 4.57 -7.02 8.97
C ASN A 50 3.40 -7.41 9.90
N PHE A 51 3.60 -8.34 10.83
CA PHE A 51 2.57 -8.77 11.78
C PHE A 51 2.58 -7.92 13.07
N ASP A 52 3.70 -7.28 13.39
CA ASP A 52 3.89 -6.39 14.56
C ASP A 52 3.22 -5.01 14.34
N ILE A 53 1.92 -5.02 14.08
CA ILE A 53 1.09 -3.83 13.76
C ILE A 53 -0.09 -3.61 14.72
N PHE A 54 -0.23 -4.47 15.73
CA PHE A 54 -1.36 -4.44 16.67
C PHE A 54 -1.05 -3.67 17.96
N ASP A 55 0.22 -3.31 18.16
CA ASP A 55 0.77 -2.68 19.37
C ASP A 55 0.84 -1.14 19.32
N PHE A 56 0.40 -0.53 18.21
CA PHE A 56 0.36 0.92 18.04
C PHE A 56 -0.87 1.36 17.27
N GLU A 57 -1.17 2.67 17.28
CA GLU A 57 -2.31 3.24 16.59
C GLU A 57 -1.91 4.55 15.87
N LEU A 58 -2.42 4.74 14.66
CA LEU A 58 -2.30 5.98 13.92
C LEU A 58 -3.34 6.99 14.42
N LEU A 59 -2.88 8.21 14.66
CA LEU A 59 -3.75 9.34 15.00
C LEU A 59 -4.62 9.71 13.81
N ALA A 60 -5.79 10.31 14.06
CA ALA A 60 -6.71 10.75 13.01
C ALA A 60 -6.03 11.63 11.95
N GLU A 61 -5.16 12.55 12.36
CA GLU A 61 -4.37 13.39 11.44
C GLU A 61 -3.43 12.57 10.54
N ASP A 62 -2.82 11.49 11.06
CA ASP A 62 -1.96 10.61 10.27
C ASP A 62 -2.79 9.78 9.29
N MET A 63 -3.98 9.31 9.71
CA MET A 63 -4.95 8.62 8.85
C MET A 63 -5.41 9.50 7.68
N GLU A 64 -5.73 10.76 7.94
CA GLU A 64 -6.11 11.75 6.91
C GLU A 64 -4.94 12.06 5.95
N LYS A 65 -3.73 12.25 6.49
CA LYS A 65 -2.52 12.49 5.68
C LYS A 65 -2.23 11.35 4.71
N ILE A 66 -2.44 10.11 5.12
CA ILE A 66 -2.26 8.94 4.24
C ILE A 66 -3.39 8.90 3.20
N SER A 67 -4.64 9.12 3.61
CA SER A 67 -5.80 9.14 2.70
C SER A 67 -5.67 10.20 1.61
N SER A 68 -5.07 11.36 1.93
CA SER A 68 -4.80 12.44 0.97
C SER A 68 -3.77 12.07 -0.11
N LEU A 69 -3.15 10.89 -0.06
CA LEU A 69 -2.20 10.40 -1.07
C LEU A 69 -2.89 9.64 -2.20
N ASN A 70 -4.19 9.36 -2.09
CA ASN A 70 -4.93 8.66 -3.13
C ASN A 70 -4.94 9.49 -4.43
N THR A 71 -4.55 8.85 -5.53
CA THR A 71 -4.53 9.45 -6.87
C THR A 71 -5.70 9.01 -7.75
N ASN A 72 -6.54 8.08 -7.28
CA ASN A 72 -7.58 7.43 -8.09
C ASN A 72 -7.02 6.81 -9.39
N THR A 73 -5.78 6.33 -9.36
CA THR A 73 -5.14 5.64 -10.49
C THR A 73 -4.60 4.30 -10.03
N THR A 74 -4.83 3.25 -10.82
CA THR A 74 -4.21 1.93 -10.60
C THR A 74 -2.69 2.01 -10.73
N LEU A 75 -1.97 1.15 -10.00
CA LEU A 75 -0.53 0.95 -10.15
C LEU A 75 -0.20 -0.10 -11.24
N PHE A 76 -1.21 -0.83 -11.71
CA PHE A 76 -1.11 -1.89 -12.72
C PHE A 76 -1.91 -1.47 -13.96
N GLU A 77 -2.55 -2.44 -14.62
CA GLU A 77 -3.43 -2.21 -15.75
C GLU A 77 -4.83 -1.80 -15.29
N ASP A 78 -5.47 -0.94 -16.09
CA ASP A 78 -6.88 -0.59 -15.92
C ASP A 78 -7.75 -1.74 -16.46
N HIS A 79 -8.50 -2.39 -15.56
CA HIS A 79 -9.33 -3.54 -15.90
C HIS A 79 -10.53 -3.17 -16.77
N HIS A 80 -10.85 -1.88 -16.90
CA HIS A 80 -11.88 -1.40 -17.81
C HIS A 80 -11.38 -1.21 -19.25
N ALA A 81 -10.06 -1.23 -19.48
CA ALA A 81 -9.47 -1.10 -20.80
C ALA A 81 -9.42 -2.46 -21.51
N ALA A 82 -9.82 -2.50 -22.80
CA ALA A 82 -9.75 -3.71 -23.62
C ALA A 82 -8.35 -4.34 -23.64
N LYS A 83 -7.30 -3.51 -23.60
CA LYS A 83 -5.91 -3.96 -23.53
C LYS A 83 -5.63 -4.86 -22.31
N ALA A 84 -6.26 -4.62 -21.16
CA ALA A 84 -6.07 -5.46 -19.98
C ALA A 84 -6.63 -6.86 -20.19
N VAL A 85 -7.72 -6.99 -20.95
CA VAL A 85 -8.31 -8.29 -21.33
C VAL A 85 -7.31 -9.10 -22.16
N GLU A 86 -6.71 -8.48 -23.18
CA GLU A 86 -5.69 -9.15 -24.01
C GLU A 86 -4.49 -9.63 -23.19
N ILE A 87 -3.99 -8.80 -22.27
CA ILE A 87 -2.87 -9.15 -21.39
C ILE A 87 -3.21 -10.38 -20.54
N ILE A 88 -4.38 -10.38 -19.89
CA ILE A 88 -4.79 -11.45 -18.98
C ILE A 88 -5.08 -12.74 -19.75
N ALA A 89 -5.76 -12.64 -20.91
CA ALA A 89 -6.05 -13.78 -21.78
C ALA A 89 -4.78 -14.45 -22.31
N GLY A 90 -3.74 -13.66 -22.58
CA GLY A 90 -2.43 -14.15 -22.98
C GLY A 90 -1.82 -15.15 -21.98
N PHE A 91 -2.08 -15.02 -20.68
CA PHE A 91 -1.57 -15.98 -19.67
C PHE A 91 -2.15 -17.39 -19.80
N VAL A 92 -3.31 -17.53 -20.46
CA VAL A 92 -3.94 -18.81 -20.73
C VAL A 92 -3.90 -19.18 -22.23
N GLY A 93 -3.05 -18.49 -23.01
CA GLY A 93 -2.86 -18.74 -24.43
C GLY A 93 -4.03 -18.33 -25.33
N LYS A 94 -4.89 -17.41 -24.88
CA LYS A 94 -6.00 -16.86 -25.67
C LYS A 94 -5.65 -15.46 -26.21
N SER A 95 -6.15 -15.14 -27.40
CA SER A 95 -6.10 -13.81 -28.04
C SER A 95 -7.47 -13.54 -28.63
N PHE A 96 -7.91 -12.27 -28.62
CA PHE A 96 -9.16 -11.85 -29.25
C PHE A 96 -8.93 -10.85 -30.40
#